data_AF-A0A937ZIS2-F1
#
_entry.id   AF-A0A937ZIS2-F1
#
_cell.length_a   1.000
_cell.length_b   1.000
_cell.length_c   1.000
_cell.angle_alpha   90.00
_cell.angle_beta   90.00
_cell.angle_gamma   90.00
#
_symmetry.space_group_name_H-M   'P 1'
#
loop_
_entity.id
_entity.type
_entity.pdbx_description
1 polymer ?
#
loop_
_entity_poly.entity_id
_entity_poly.type
_entity_poly.pdbx_seq_one_letter_code
_entity_poly.pdbx_strand_id
1 'polypeptide(L)' 'MQIYLPIAKMSVDVFVILGLGGAIGFLSGMFGAGGG' A
#
# COMPACT_ATOMS: atom_id res chain seq x y z
N MET A 1 -8.24 -7.24 -9.35
CA MET A 1 -7.46 -8.50 -9.52
C MET A 1 -7.11 -8.96 -8.13
N GLN A 2 -7.43 -10.19 -7.76
CA GLN A 2 -7.27 -10.67 -6.37
C GLN A 2 -5.93 -11.39 -6.19
N ILE A 3 -5.19 -11.03 -5.13
CA ILE A 3 -3.95 -11.70 -4.71
C ILE A 3 -4.20 -12.32 -3.33
N TYR A 4 -3.87 -13.60 -3.19
CA TYR A 4 -3.93 -14.28 -1.90
C TYR A 4 -2.69 -13.96 -1.07
N LEU A 5 -2.89 -13.38 0.12
CA LEU A 5 -1.84 -13.11 1.09
C LEU A 5 -1.77 -14.27 2.09
N PRO A 6 -0.75 -15.15 2.02
CA PRO A 6 -0.67 -16.34 2.87
C PRO A 6 -0.48 -16.01 4.34
N ILE A 7 0.26 -14.93 4.64
CA ILE A 7 0.52 -14.48 6.01
C ILE A 7 -0.75 -14.04 6.74
N ALA A 8 -1.70 -13.45 6.01
CA ALA A 8 -2.98 -13.00 6.54
C ALA A 8 -4.12 -14.00 6.25
N LYS A 9 -3.82 -15.11 5.56
CA LYS A 9 -4.78 -16.12 5.09
C LYS A 9 -6.01 -15.52 4.41
N MET A 10 -5.85 -14.41 3.67
CA MET A 10 -6.95 -13.69 3.03
C MET A 10 -6.57 -13.21 1.63
N SER A 11 -7.58 -13.04 0.77
CA SER A 11 -7.40 -12.43 -0.54
C SER A 11 -7.59 -10.92 -0.46
N VAL A 12 -6.72 -10.16 -1.11
CA VAL A 12 -6.74 -8.71 -1.18
C VAL A 12 -6.73 -8.29 -2.65
N ASP A 13 -7.53 -7.28 -3.00
CA ASP A 13 -7.52 -6.75 -4.35
C ASP A 13 -6.28 -5.87 -4.59
N VAL A 14 -5.65 -6.03 -5.76
CA VAL A 14 -4.51 -5.25 -6.24
C VAL A 14 -4.73 -3.74 -6.10
N PHE A 15 -5.93 -3.25 -6.38
CA PHE A 15 -6.23 -1.82 -6.26
C PHE A 15 -6.14 -1.32 -4.81
N VAL A 16 -6.43 -2.18 -3.83
CA VAL A 16 -6.30 -1.84 -2.40
C VAL A 16 -4.83 -1.70 -2.02
N ILE A 17 -3.99 -2.63 -2.48
CA ILE A 17 -2.53 -2.59 -2.21
C ILE A 17 -1.91 -1.35 -2.85
N LEU A 18 -2.24 -1.06 -4.11
CA LEU A 18 -1.74 0.13 -4.81
C LEU A 18 -2.25 1.43 -4.18
N GLY A 19 -3.53 1.49 -3.80
CA GLY A 19 -4.12 2.65 -3.14
C GLY A 19 -3.47 2.94 -1.78
N LEU A 20 -3.24 1.90 -0.96
CA LEU A 20 -2.53 2.04 0.32
C LEU A 20 -1.07 2.43 0.14
N GLY A 21 -0.34 1.76 -0.76
CA GLY A 21 1.06 2.10 -1.04
C GLY A 21 1.23 3.52 -1.57
N GLY A 22 0.35 3.95 -2.48
CA GLY A 22 0.32 5.31 -3.00
C GLY A 22 -0.05 6.35 -1.94
N ALA A 23 -1.06 6.08 -1.11
CA ALA A 23 -1.46 6.98 -0.02
C ALA A 23 -0.35 7.11 1.03
N ILE A 24 0.25 6.00 1.46
CA ILE A 24 1.36 6.01 2.43
C ILE A 24 2.59 6.69 1.84
N GLY A 25 2.94 6.41 0.59
CA GLY A 25 4.06 7.06 -0.10
C GLY A 25 3.85 8.56 -0.26
N PHE A 26 2.64 8.98 -0.63
CA PHE A 26 2.26 10.38 -0.73
C PHE A 26 2.35 11.09 0.63
N LEU A 27 1.73 10.53 1.67
CA LEU A 27 1.80 11.08 3.03
C LEU A 27 3.23 11.09 3.57
N SER A 28 4.03 10.05 3.31
CA SER A 28 5.44 9.99 3.69
C SER A 28 6.28 11.06 2.98
N GLY A 29 5.98 11.37 1.72
CA GLY A 29 6.58 12.48 0.98
C GLY A 29 6.16 13.86 1.49
N MET A 30 4.90 14.01 1.92
CA MET A 30 4.39 15.28 2.49
C MET A 30 4.92 15.58 3.89
N PHE A 31 5.08 14.57 4.75
CA PHE A 31 5.42 14.76 6.16
C PHE A 31 6.85 14.34 6.54
N GLY A 32 7.57 13.64 5.66
CA GLY A 32 9.03 13.51 5.70
C GLY A 32 9.60 12.39 6.60
N ALA A 33 10.00 11.29 5.96
CA ALA A 33 11.22 10.53 6.33
C ALA A 33 12.20 10.36 5.14
N GLY A 34 11.83 10.88 3.96
CA GLY A 34 12.63 10.88 2.73
C GLY A 34 12.11 11.92 1.74
N GLY A 35 11.77 13.12 2.24
CA GLY A 35 11.38 14.23 1.39
C GLY A 35 12.62 14.82 0.72
N GLY A 36 12.55 15.03 -0.60
CA GLY A 36 13.47 15.89 -1.36
C GLY A 36 14.96 15.55 -1.26
#